data_AF-A0A2A9E8A9-F1
#
_entry.id   AF-A0A2A9E8A9-F1
#
_cell.length_a   1.000
_cell.length_b   1.000
_cell.length_c   1.000
_cell.angle_alpha   90.00
_cell.angle_beta   90.00
_cell.angle_gamma   90.00
#
_symmetry.space_group_name_H-M   'P 1'
#
loop_
_entity.id
_entity.type
_entity.pdbx_description
1 polymer ?
#
loop_
_entity_poly.entity_id
_entity_poly.type
_entity_poly.pdbx_seq_one_letter_code
_entity_poly.pdbx_strand_id
1 'polypeptide(L)'
;MESMKHSTTPRRVLHALCLGSLVLALTACEDVRAIPWPAAGTGTATDSATADATPEPSPVQSADLEATTDEGTAEPVEVAVPDDVVPAPVPAALPEDVVPDEAAPAEPVVVEPVATAEVVVSAAYPDDAVGDYQLGGSYTPPAGVNLVVRDSTSKPAPGLYNICYINGFQTQSDDSDAWLKDHPELVLHVDGEPVADPGWPDEYLLDVSTAAKRTAIADIMAVTMTSCADKGFDAIEFDNLDSYLRSDDALDIDDAVATARLYTERGHALGLEVGQKNTAELGSRGRDEVGFDFAIAEECGVYEECSDFTDVYGSHVFAIEYPEDGDFAESCASPGRPDNMILRDLDLVTPSDSDYVYERC
;
A
#
# COMPACT_ATOMS: atom_id res chain seq x y z
N MET A 1 -23.54 -2.02 -31.29
CA MET A 1 -24.47 -2.51 -30.26
C MET A 1 -24.16 -1.71 -29.01
N GLU A 2 -25.04 -0.76 -28.70
CA GLU A 2 -24.92 0.25 -27.64
C GLU A 2 -24.63 -0.37 -26.27
N SER A 3 -23.65 0.20 -25.56
CA SER A 3 -23.47 0.03 -24.12
C SER A 3 -24.11 1.24 -23.42
N MET A 4 -25.14 0.97 -22.60
CA MET A 4 -25.81 1.96 -21.77
C MET A 4 -24.96 2.25 -20.54
N LYS A 5 -24.30 3.41 -20.51
CA LYS A 5 -23.71 3.99 -19.29
C LYS A 5 -24.83 4.61 -18.45
N HIS A 6 -25.00 4.18 -17.20
CA HIS A 6 -25.75 4.93 -16.21
C HIS A 6 -24.81 5.91 -15.51
N SER A 7 -25.08 7.20 -15.72
CA SER A 7 -24.46 8.34 -15.07
C SER A 7 -25.06 8.50 -13.68
N THR A 8 -24.27 8.36 -12.62
CA THR A 8 -24.69 8.65 -11.26
C THR A 8 -24.05 9.95 -10.82
N THR A 9 -24.84 11.02 -10.74
CA THR A 9 -24.41 12.34 -10.24
C THR A 9 -24.53 12.36 -8.71
N PRO A 10 -23.51 12.83 -7.95
CA PRO A 10 -23.67 12.99 -6.50
C PRO A 10 -24.52 14.23 -6.18
N ARG A 11 -25.55 14.03 -5.36
CA ARG A 11 -26.40 15.10 -4.80
C ARG A 11 -25.68 15.77 -3.63
N ARG A 12 -25.32 17.04 -3.80
CA ARG A 12 -24.88 17.95 -2.72
C ARG A 12 -25.93 18.02 -1.60
N VAL A 13 -25.55 17.62 -0.39
CA VAL A 13 -26.32 17.88 0.84
C VAL A 13 -25.89 19.23 1.41
N LEU A 14 -26.74 20.26 1.20
CA LEU A 14 -26.61 21.54 1.89
C LEU A 14 -27.05 21.39 3.36
N HIS A 15 -26.14 21.60 4.31
CA HIS A 15 -26.51 21.84 5.70
C HIS A 15 -27.12 23.25 5.86
N ALA A 16 -28.39 23.28 6.27
CA ALA A 16 -29.09 24.50 6.65
C ALA A 16 -28.77 24.86 8.11
N LEU A 17 -28.07 25.99 8.32
CA LEU A 17 -27.91 26.63 9.62
C LEU A 17 -29.25 27.27 10.05
N CYS A 18 -29.88 26.69 11.08
CA CYS A 18 -31.02 27.30 11.76
C CYS A 18 -30.56 28.41 12.70
N LEU A 19 -30.84 29.65 12.32
CA LEU A 19 -30.81 30.84 13.17
C LEU A 19 -31.95 30.79 14.20
N GLY A 20 -31.61 30.65 15.48
CA GLY A 20 -32.53 30.79 16.60
C GLY A 20 -32.21 32.04 17.42
N SER A 21 -32.89 33.15 17.10
CA SER A 21 -32.89 34.37 17.90
C SER A 21 -33.66 34.18 19.21
N LEU A 22 -33.08 34.61 20.34
CA LEU A 22 -33.85 34.98 21.53
C LEU A 22 -33.40 36.36 22.03
N VAL A 23 -34.36 37.27 22.07
CA VAL A 23 -34.26 38.67 22.50
C VAL A 23 -34.66 38.80 23.97
N LEU A 24 -34.02 39.73 24.67
CA LEU A 24 -34.36 40.51 25.89
C LEU A 24 -33.13 40.50 26.84
N ALA A 25 -32.60 41.62 27.35
CA ALA A 25 -33.20 42.89 27.68
C ALA A 25 -32.18 44.06 27.61
N LEU A 26 -32.70 45.26 27.31
CA LEU A 26 -31.98 46.54 27.40
C LEU A 26 -31.79 46.96 28.87
N THR A 27 -30.62 47.52 29.19
CA THR A 27 -30.52 48.75 29.99
C THR A 27 -29.21 49.48 29.66
N ALA A 28 -29.32 50.78 29.42
CA ALA A 28 -28.28 51.67 28.92
C ALA A 28 -27.40 52.26 30.04
N CYS A 29 -26.18 52.67 29.69
CA CYS A 29 -25.61 53.98 30.07
C CYS A 29 -24.37 54.32 29.21
N GLU A 30 -24.32 55.59 28.82
CA GLU A 30 -23.23 56.38 28.19
C GLU A 30 -21.83 56.17 28.84
N ASP A 31 -20.66 56.53 28.28
CA ASP A 31 -20.31 57.65 27.41
C ASP A 31 -18.87 57.50 26.85
N VAL A 32 -18.54 58.40 25.91
CA VAL A 32 -17.40 58.48 24.99
C VAL A 32 -16.03 58.82 25.62
N ARG A 33 -14.91 58.27 25.10
CA ARG A 33 -13.74 59.00 24.52
C ARG A 33 -12.50 58.14 24.25
N ALA A 34 -11.79 58.53 23.20
CA ALA A 34 -10.75 57.79 22.52
C ALA A 34 -9.36 58.45 22.67
N ILE A 35 -8.30 57.62 22.55
CA ILE A 35 -6.96 57.89 21.95
C ILE A 35 -5.95 58.69 22.85
N PRO A 36 -4.59 58.54 22.78
CA PRO A 36 -3.71 57.69 21.93
C PRO A 36 -2.56 56.91 22.66
N TRP A 37 -1.90 56.06 21.85
CA TRP A 37 -0.53 55.50 21.92
C TRP A 37 0.58 56.59 21.97
N PRO A 38 1.86 56.30 22.31
CA PRO A 38 2.80 55.92 21.24
C PRO A 38 3.89 54.91 21.63
N ALA A 39 4.59 54.46 20.58
CA ALA A 39 5.47 53.32 20.45
C ALA A 39 6.93 53.53 20.92
N ALA A 40 7.63 52.39 20.97
CA ALA A 40 9.04 52.11 20.63
C ALA A 40 10.19 52.94 21.24
N GLY A 41 11.16 52.24 21.83
CA GLY A 41 12.48 52.75 22.17
C GLY A 41 13.51 51.61 22.30
N THR A 42 14.58 51.71 21.50
CA THR A 42 15.69 50.79 21.28
C THR A 42 16.90 51.02 22.22
N GLY A 43 17.65 49.96 22.56
CA GLY A 43 19.07 49.96 23.00
C GLY A 43 19.34 50.25 24.49
N THR A 44 20.35 49.72 25.19
CA THR A 44 21.55 48.93 24.90
C THR A 44 22.05 48.24 26.20
N ALA A 45 22.77 47.13 26.03
CA ALA A 45 23.53 46.26 26.95
C ALA A 45 24.03 46.77 28.33
N THR A 46 24.03 45.86 29.32
CA THR A 46 25.21 45.46 30.14
C THR A 46 25.01 44.06 30.76
N ASP A 47 26.09 43.27 30.72
CA ASP A 47 26.43 42.00 31.39
C ASP A 47 25.60 41.53 32.60
N SER A 48 25.29 40.23 32.64
CA SER A 48 25.77 39.31 33.69
C SER A 48 25.42 37.86 33.38
N ALA A 49 26.44 36.99 33.52
CA ALA A 49 26.41 35.55 33.38
C ALA A 49 25.45 34.84 34.37
N THR A 50 24.85 33.73 33.96
CA THR A 50 24.79 32.47 34.75
C THR A 50 24.18 31.31 33.94
N ALA A 51 24.91 30.19 33.96
CA ALA A 51 24.48 28.79 34.09
C ALA A 51 23.47 28.17 33.11
N ASP A 52 24.05 27.28 32.31
CA ASP A 52 23.55 26.03 31.76
C ASP A 52 22.53 25.28 32.65
N ALA A 53 21.42 24.84 32.05
CA ALA A 53 20.52 23.82 32.60
C ALA A 53 19.66 23.22 31.47
N THR A 54 20.06 22.04 31.02
CA THR A 54 19.25 21.06 30.29
C THR A 54 17.99 20.65 31.07
N PRO A 55 16.81 20.49 30.43
CA PRO A 55 15.66 19.88 31.08
C PRO A 55 15.70 18.36 30.99
N GLU A 56 15.67 17.69 32.15
CA GLU A 56 15.42 16.25 32.29
C GLU A 56 13.92 15.91 32.05
N PRO A 57 13.61 14.70 31.56
CA PRO A 57 12.25 14.26 31.27
C PRO A 57 11.44 13.85 32.52
N SER A 58 10.14 14.09 32.48
CA SER A 58 9.15 13.73 33.51
C SER A 58 9.00 12.21 33.69
N PRO A 59 8.67 11.73 34.90
CA PRO A 59 8.66 10.31 35.23
C PRO A 59 7.36 9.59 34.83
N VAL A 60 7.53 8.38 34.27
CA VAL A 60 6.47 7.40 34.02
C VAL A 60 6.01 6.81 35.35
N GLN A 61 4.70 6.80 35.58
CA GLN A 61 4.07 6.12 36.72
C GLN A 61 3.97 4.63 36.42
N SER A 62 4.75 3.82 37.14
CA SER A 62 4.56 2.37 37.25
C SER A 62 3.46 2.08 38.26
N ALA A 63 2.41 1.38 37.82
CA ALA A 63 1.40 0.81 38.69
C ALA A 63 1.87 -0.55 39.23
N ASP A 64 1.81 -0.68 40.55
CA ASP A 64 2.04 -1.91 41.31
C ASP A 64 1.04 -3.01 40.91
N LEU A 65 1.56 -4.19 40.56
CA LEU A 65 0.79 -5.44 40.58
C LEU A 65 1.38 -6.34 41.66
N GLU A 66 0.62 -6.45 42.76
CA GLU A 66 0.88 -7.35 43.87
C GLU A 66 0.80 -8.81 43.42
N ALA A 67 1.89 -9.55 43.67
CA ALA A 67 1.95 -10.99 43.48
C ALA A 67 1.18 -11.70 44.60
N THR A 68 0.14 -12.44 44.26
CA THR A 68 -0.45 -13.46 45.12
C THR A 68 0.12 -14.82 44.73
N THR A 69 0.86 -15.43 45.66
CA THR A 69 1.33 -16.82 45.56
C THR A 69 0.22 -17.74 46.03
N ASP A 70 -0.31 -18.59 45.15
CA ASP A 70 -1.13 -19.75 45.51
C ASP A 70 -0.34 -21.04 45.19
N GLU A 71 0.01 -21.78 46.24
CA GLU A 71 0.64 -23.10 46.19
C GLU A 71 -0.42 -24.15 45.84
N GLY A 72 -0.61 -24.39 44.54
CA GLY A 72 -1.35 -25.54 44.02
C GLY A 72 -0.41 -26.69 43.68
N THR A 73 -0.47 -27.76 44.47
CA THR A 73 0.23 -29.02 44.24
C THR A 73 -0.37 -29.76 43.03
N ALA A 74 0.38 -29.82 41.93
CA ALA A 74 0.02 -30.60 40.74
C ALA A 74 0.77 -31.95 40.75
N GLU A 75 0.02 -33.04 40.83
CA GLU A 75 0.53 -34.40 40.59
C GLU A 75 0.85 -34.60 39.10
N PRO A 76 1.82 -35.46 38.75
CA PRO A 76 2.28 -35.60 37.37
C PRO A 76 1.24 -36.33 36.52
N VAL A 77 0.77 -35.66 35.47
CA VAL A 77 0.00 -36.30 34.39
C VAL A 77 0.98 -36.99 33.45
N GLU A 78 0.98 -38.32 33.43
CA GLU A 78 1.61 -39.12 32.38
C GLU A 78 0.90 -38.84 31.04
N VAL A 79 1.60 -38.17 30.12
CA VAL A 79 1.17 -38.06 28.73
C VAL A 79 1.63 -39.32 28.00
N ALA A 80 0.68 -40.19 27.67
CA ALA A 80 0.90 -41.32 26.78
C ALA A 80 1.29 -40.81 25.39
N VAL A 81 2.47 -41.19 24.92
CA VAL A 81 2.93 -41.00 23.55
C VAL A 81 2.23 -42.05 22.69
N PRO A 82 1.52 -41.69 21.60
CA PRO A 82 1.07 -42.69 20.64
C PRO A 82 2.28 -43.23 19.86
N ASP A 83 2.60 -44.50 20.09
CA ASP A 83 3.41 -45.32 19.20
C ASP A 83 2.66 -45.53 17.88
N ASP A 84 2.92 -44.69 16.88
CA ASP A 84 2.72 -45.03 15.46
C ASP A 84 3.41 -43.99 14.56
N VAL A 85 4.74 -44.03 14.53
CA VAL A 85 5.53 -43.45 13.43
C VAL A 85 5.75 -44.55 12.40
N VAL A 86 4.95 -44.55 11.34
CA VAL A 86 5.17 -45.38 10.15
C VAL A 86 6.46 -44.88 9.47
N PRO A 87 7.52 -45.70 9.32
CA PRO A 87 8.71 -45.27 8.59
C PRO A 87 8.41 -45.20 7.09
N ALA A 88 8.90 -44.15 6.43
CA ALA A 88 8.87 -44.01 4.99
C ALA A 88 9.55 -45.21 4.30
N PRO A 89 9.06 -45.67 3.13
CA PRO A 89 9.65 -46.79 2.41
C PRO A 89 11.05 -46.41 1.89
N VAL A 90 12.04 -47.21 2.26
CA VAL A 90 13.39 -47.18 1.68
C VAL A 90 13.29 -47.61 0.21
N PRO A 91 13.88 -46.88 -0.76
CA PRO A 91 13.88 -47.31 -2.14
C PRO A 91 14.68 -48.60 -2.29
N ALA A 92 14.07 -49.59 -2.95
CA ALA A 92 14.69 -50.87 -3.24
C ALA A 92 15.94 -50.68 -4.12
N ALA A 93 17.04 -51.33 -3.72
CA ALA A 93 18.24 -51.44 -4.53
C ALA A 93 17.93 -52.15 -5.86
N LEU A 94 18.40 -51.58 -6.96
CA LEU A 94 18.33 -52.18 -8.29
C LEU A 94 19.23 -53.42 -8.35
N PRO A 95 18.84 -54.49 -9.06
CA PRO A 95 19.69 -55.65 -9.24
C PRO A 95 20.87 -55.32 -10.18
N GLU A 96 22.08 -55.60 -9.69
CA GLU A 96 23.27 -55.76 -10.51
C GLU A 96 23.12 -57.05 -11.33
N ASP A 97 22.83 -56.93 -12.63
CA ASP A 97 23.27 -57.83 -13.70
C ASP A 97 22.45 -57.54 -14.97
N VAL A 98 22.93 -56.57 -15.77
CA VAL A 98 22.57 -56.48 -17.18
C VAL A 98 23.88 -56.44 -17.97
N VAL A 99 24.19 -57.57 -18.59
CA VAL A 99 25.28 -57.71 -19.56
C VAL A 99 24.92 -56.87 -20.80
N PRO A 100 25.80 -55.97 -21.29
CA PRO A 100 25.48 -55.18 -22.47
C PRO A 100 25.50 -56.07 -23.72
N ASP A 101 24.38 -56.11 -24.43
CA ASP A 101 24.30 -56.61 -25.80
C ASP A 101 25.01 -55.62 -26.74
N GLU A 102 25.73 -56.16 -27.71
CA GLU A 102 26.62 -55.45 -28.62
C GLU A 102 25.80 -54.49 -29.49
N ALA A 103 25.87 -53.20 -29.19
CA ALA A 103 25.09 -52.17 -29.86
C ALA A 103 25.50 -52.02 -31.34
N ALA A 104 24.54 -52.21 -32.23
CA ALA A 104 24.61 -51.77 -33.61
C ALA A 104 24.82 -50.24 -33.68
N PRO A 105 25.53 -49.70 -34.69
CA PRO A 105 25.82 -48.28 -34.75
C PRO A 105 24.52 -47.49 -34.96
N ALA A 106 24.16 -46.67 -33.97
CA ALA A 106 23.07 -45.72 -34.07
C ALA A 106 23.47 -44.59 -35.03
N GLU A 107 22.57 -44.24 -35.94
CA GLU A 107 22.73 -43.08 -36.82
C GLU A 107 22.80 -41.78 -36.01
N PRO A 108 23.55 -40.77 -36.46
CA PRO A 108 23.70 -39.52 -35.72
C PRO A 108 22.36 -38.80 -35.61
N VAL A 109 21.84 -38.71 -34.39
CA VAL A 109 20.71 -37.85 -34.06
C VAL A 109 21.20 -36.40 -34.15
N VAL A 110 20.68 -35.66 -35.12
CA VAL A 110 20.87 -34.22 -35.23
C VAL A 110 20.07 -33.57 -34.10
N VAL A 111 20.76 -33.11 -33.07
CA VAL A 111 20.16 -32.33 -31.99
C VAL A 111 20.08 -30.89 -32.48
N GLU A 112 18.88 -30.41 -32.79
CA GLU A 112 18.68 -29.00 -33.15
C GLU A 112 18.98 -28.11 -31.93
N PRO A 113 19.64 -26.95 -32.11
CA PRO A 113 19.90 -26.06 -31.00
C PRO A 113 18.58 -25.53 -30.45
N VAL A 114 18.30 -25.80 -29.18
CA VAL A 114 17.22 -25.15 -28.44
C VAL A 114 17.51 -23.66 -28.46
N ALA A 115 16.57 -22.88 -28.99
CA ALA A 115 16.65 -21.43 -28.97
C ALA A 115 16.84 -20.96 -27.51
N THR A 116 17.97 -20.32 -27.24
CA THR A 116 18.18 -19.59 -25.99
C THR A 116 17.13 -18.49 -25.92
N ALA A 117 16.17 -18.63 -25.01
CA ALA A 117 15.29 -17.53 -24.63
C ALA A 117 16.21 -16.37 -24.19
N GLU A 118 16.04 -15.19 -24.79
CA GLU A 118 16.67 -13.99 -24.27
C GLU A 118 16.12 -13.78 -22.85
N VAL A 119 17.03 -13.75 -21.87
CA VAL A 119 16.69 -13.30 -20.52
C VAL A 119 16.41 -11.82 -20.65
N VAL A 120 15.12 -11.46 -20.73
CA VAL A 120 14.69 -10.08 -20.58
C VAL A 120 15.03 -9.70 -19.14
N VAL A 121 16.09 -8.91 -18.98
CA VAL A 121 16.40 -8.34 -17.67
C VAL A 121 15.29 -7.33 -17.40
N SER A 122 14.49 -7.59 -16.37
CA SER A 122 13.49 -6.65 -15.87
C SER A 122 14.16 -5.29 -15.64
N ALA A 123 13.54 -4.21 -16.11
CA ALA A 123 14.05 -2.87 -15.88
C ALA A 123 13.91 -2.56 -14.39
N ALA A 124 14.97 -2.02 -13.78
CA ALA A 124 14.89 -1.54 -12.40
C ALA A 124 14.14 -0.21 -12.35
N TYR A 125 13.53 0.09 -11.20
CA TYR A 125 12.93 1.40 -10.92
C TYR A 125 13.90 2.55 -11.27
N PRO A 126 13.51 3.55 -12.10
CA PRO A 126 14.43 4.61 -12.51
C PRO A 126 14.79 5.57 -11.37
N ASP A 127 16.09 5.84 -11.17
CA ASP A 127 16.54 6.85 -10.20
C ASP A 127 16.09 8.27 -10.54
N ASP A 128 15.86 8.56 -11.83
CA ASP A 128 15.33 9.83 -12.35
C ASP A 128 13.86 9.70 -12.76
N ALA A 129 13.09 8.89 -12.03
CA ALA A 129 11.68 8.65 -12.31
C ALA A 129 10.86 9.96 -12.35
N VAL A 130 10.01 10.06 -13.37
CA VAL A 130 8.99 11.08 -13.53
C VAL A 130 7.71 10.33 -13.88
N GLY A 131 6.80 10.28 -12.91
CA GLY A 131 5.61 9.45 -12.94
C GLY A 131 4.38 10.09 -13.60
N ASP A 132 3.43 9.22 -13.92
CA ASP A 132 2.04 9.56 -14.23
C ASP A 132 1.13 8.43 -13.75
N TYR A 133 0.02 8.78 -13.08
CA TYR A 133 -0.90 7.82 -12.48
C TYR A 133 -2.19 7.75 -13.30
N GLN A 134 -2.36 6.67 -14.06
CA GLN A 134 -3.35 6.53 -15.13
C GLN A 134 -4.35 5.39 -14.87
N LEU A 135 -5.09 5.45 -13.76
CA LEU A 135 -6.10 4.44 -13.42
C LEU A 135 -7.47 4.69 -14.09
N GLY A 136 -7.91 5.95 -14.16
CA GLY A 136 -9.17 6.32 -14.86
C GLY A 136 -9.13 6.16 -16.38
N GLY A 137 -7.97 5.80 -16.93
CA GLY A 137 -7.81 5.36 -18.31
C GLY A 137 -6.40 5.53 -18.85
N SER A 138 -6.00 4.67 -19.78
CA SER A 138 -4.70 4.75 -20.45
C SER A 138 -4.66 5.89 -21.48
N TYR A 139 -3.64 6.75 -21.42
CA TYR A 139 -3.36 7.78 -22.44
C TYR A 139 -1.86 7.93 -22.69
N THR A 140 -1.47 8.59 -23.79
CA THR A 140 -0.06 8.88 -24.07
C THR A 140 0.50 9.77 -22.94
N PRO A 141 1.50 9.30 -22.17
CA PRO A 141 2.02 10.06 -21.05
C PRO A 141 2.58 11.42 -21.50
N PRO A 142 2.47 12.48 -20.68
CA PRO A 142 3.05 13.78 -20.99
C PRO A 142 4.56 13.71 -21.26
N ALA A 143 5.08 14.67 -22.03
CA ALA A 143 6.50 14.68 -22.36
C ALA A 143 7.39 14.69 -21.11
N GLY A 144 8.44 13.86 -21.12
CA GLY A 144 9.37 13.71 -19.99
C GLY A 144 8.95 12.69 -18.93
N VAL A 145 7.74 12.12 -19.00
CA VAL A 145 7.37 10.95 -18.18
C VAL A 145 8.14 9.73 -18.66
N ASN A 146 8.75 9.01 -17.72
CA ASN A 146 9.46 7.75 -17.94
C ASN A 146 8.92 6.58 -17.09
N LEU A 147 7.98 6.86 -16.18
CA LEU A 147 7.31 5.87 -15.31
C LEU A 147 5.79 6.08 -15.38
N VAL A 148 5.02 5.00 -15.51
CA VAL A 148 3.55 5.09 -15.54
C VAL A 148 2.93 3.96 -14.73
N VAL A 149 1.96 4.30 -13.89
CA VAL A 149 1.10 3.31 -13.22
C VAL A 149 -0.22 3.20 -13.98
N ARG A 150 -0.66 1.96 -14.26
CA ARG A 150 -1.92 1.66 -14.95
C ARG A 150 -2.61 0.47 -14.34
N ASP A 151 -3.94 0.49 -14.40
CA ASP A 151 -4.79 -0.63 -13.99
C ASP A 151 -4.40 -1.96 -14.68
N SER A 152 -4.49 -3.06 -13.96
CA SER A 152 -4.13 -4.39 -14.46
C SER A 152 -4.88 -4.84 -15.70
N THR A 153 -6.04 -4.26 -16.02
CA THR A 153 -6.79 -4.51 -17.25
C THR A 153 -6.21 -3.79 -18.47
N SER A 154 -5.40 -2.75 -18.25
CA SER A 154 -4.77 -1.93 -19.28
C SER A 154 -3.54 -2.60 -19.91
N LYS A 155 -2.95 -1.92 -20.89
CA LYS A 155 -1.65 -2.29 -21.50
C LYS A 155 -0.57 -1.32 -21.02
N PRO A 156 0.69 -1.77 -20.89
CA PRO A 156 1.79 -0.87 -20.59
C PRO A 156 1.99 0.19 -21.69
N ALA A 157 2.50 1.35 -21.30
CA ALA A 157 3.00 2.39 -22.19
C ALA A 157 4.36 1.95 -22.80
N PRO A 158 4.48 1.88 -24.13
CA PRO A 158 5.70 1.37 -24.75
C PRO A 158 6.95 2.21 -24.41
N GLY A 159 8.03 1.53 -24.01
CA GLY A 159 9.35 2.15 -23.82
C GLY A 159 9.51 2.96 -22.53
N LEU A 160 8.58 2.83 -21.59
CA LEU A 160 8.64 3.42 -20.25
C LEU A 160 8.70 2.30 -19.21
N TYR A 161 9.01 2.65 -17.96
CA TYR A 161 8.84 1.76 -16.82
C TYR A 161 7.35 1.72 -16.43
N ASN A 162 6.76 0.53 -16.39
CA ASN A 162 5.32 0.36 -16.20
C ASN A 162 4.99 -0.41 -14.93
N ILE A 163 4.16 0.19 -14.08
CA ILE A 163 3.65 -0.41 -12.85
C ILE A 163 2.20 -0.85 -13.09
N CYS A 164 1.92 -2.12 -12.81
CA CYS A 164 0.61 -2.73 -12.90
C CYS A 164 -0.12 -2.55 -11.56
N TYR A 165 -1.19 -1.77 -11.54
CA TYR A 165 -2.04 -1.60 -10.36
C TYR A 165 -2.95 -2.81 -10.18
N ILE A 166 -2.99 -3.36 -8.96
CA ILE A 166 -3.90 -4.42 -8.53
C ILE A 166 -4.46 -4.03 -7.16
N ASN A 167 -5.79 -4.00 -6.97
CA ASN A 167 -6.34 -3.94 -5.61
C ASN A 167 -6.08 -5.28 -4.92
N GLY A 168 -5.13 -5.30 -3.98
CA GLY A 168 -4.57 -6.54 -3.42
C GLY A 168 -5.15 -6.92 -2.06
N PHE A 169 -5.86 -6.01 -1.41
CA PHE A 169 -6.35 -6.14 -0.04
C PHE A 169 -7.84 -5.89 0.09
N GLN A 170 -8.48 -5.43 -1.00
CA GLN A 170 -9.92 -5.32 -1.14
C GLN A 170 -10.34 -5.92 -2.49
N THR A 171 -11.62 -6.21 -2.65
CA THR A 171 -12.23 -6.43 -3.96
C THR A 171 -12.25 -5.11 -4.74
N GLN A 172 -12.42 -5.19 -6.06
CA GLN A 172 -12.65 -4.01 -6.88
C GLN A 172 -14.15 -3.90 -7.21
N SER A 173 -14.67 -2.69 -7.35
CA SER A 173 -16.10 -2.46 -7.64
C SER A 173 -16.69 -3.34 -8.76
N ASP A 174 -15.91 -3.58 -9.83
CA ASP A 174 -16.31 -4.41 -10.97
C ASP A 174 -16.30 -5.93 -10.70
N ASP A 175 -15.64 -6.42 -9.64
CA ASP A 175 -15.51 -7.85 -9.31
C ASP A 175 -16.03 -8.26 -7.93
N SER A 176 -16.48 -7.32 -7.10
CA SER A 176 -17.05 -7.56 -5.76
C SER A 176 -18.14 -8.64 -5.72
N ASP A 177 -19.07 -8.63 -6.67
CA ASP A 177 -20.13 -9.64 -6.78
C ASP A 177 -19.57 -11.05 -7.05
N ALA A 178 -18.47 -11.15 -7.80
CA ALA A 178 -17.82 -12.42 -8.09
C ALA A 178 -17.10 -12.96 -6.84
N TRP A 179 -16.39 -12.11 -6.10
CA TRP A 179 -15.77 -12.47 -4.82
C TRP A 179 -16.79 -12.97 -3.81
N LEU A 180 -17.87 -12.23 -3.57
CA LEU A 180 -18.93 -12.62 -2.62
C LEU A 180 -19.61 -13.94 -3.00
N LYS A 181 -19.62 -14.30 -4.27
CA LYS A 181 -20.27 -15.52 -4.75
C LYS A 181 -19.32 -16.72 -4.78
N ASP A 182 -18.15 -16.54 -5.34
CA ASP A 182 -17.22 -17.62 -5.67
C ASP A 182 -16.18 -17.84 -4.57
N HIS A 183 -15.91 -16.80 -3.75
CA HIS A 183 -14.93 -16.78 -2.65
C HIS A 183 -15.44 -16.08 -1.38
N PRO A 184 -16.69 -16.31 -0.91
CA PRO A 184 -17.23 -15.60 0.26
C PRO A 184 -16.39 -15.77 1.53
N GLU A 185 -15.64 -16.87 1.65
CA GLU A 185 -14.75 -17.16 2.77
C GLU A 185 -13.44 -16.33 2.79
N LEU A 186 -13.13 -15.68 1.66
CA LEU A 186 -11.95 -14.82 1.49
C LEU A 186 -12.31 -13.33 1.56
N VAL A 187 -13.58 -12.98 1.73
CA VAL A 187 -14.05 -11.63 2.03
C VAL A 187 -14.24 -11.50 3.55
N LEU A 188 -13.74 -10.41 4.14
CA LEU A 188 -13.85 -10.17 5.56
C LEU A 188 -15.32 -9.94 5.92
N HIS A 189 -15.80 -10.64 6.94
CA HIS A 189 -17.14 -10.46 7.48
C HIS A 189 -17.07 -10.13 8.97
N VAL A 190 -17.83 -9.13 9.39
CA VAL A 190 -18.06 -8.76 10.80
C VAL A 190 -19.56 -8.81 11.05
N ASP A 191 -19.96 -9.46 12.15
CA ASP A 191 -21.37 -9.72 12.47
C ASP A 191 -22.21 -10.39 11.34
N GLY A 192 -21.52 -11.13 10.46
CA GLY A 192 -22.14 -11.86 9.35
C GLY A 192 -22.36 -11.03 8.08
N GLU A 193 -21.94 -9.77 8.05
CA GLU A 193 -22.00 -8.90 6.87
C GLU A 193 -20.59 -8.65 6.33
N PRO A 194 -20.41 -8.54 4.99
CA PRO A 194 -19.11 -8.22 4.41
C PRO A 194 -18.70 -6.79 4.79
N VAL A 195 -17.43 -6.61 5.14
CA VAL A 195 -16.88 -5.30 5.52
C VAL A 195 -16.56 -4.51 4.27
N ALA A 196 -17.37 -3.50 3.97
CA ALA A 196 -17.14 -2.57 2.86
C ALA A 196 -16.21 -1.43 3.30
N ASP A 197 -15.42 -0.92 2.37
CA ASP A 197 -14.61 0.28 2.60
C ASP A 197 -15.53 1.52 2.76
N PRO A 198 -15.38 2.35 3.80
CA PRO A 198 -16.20 3.55 3.97
C PRO A 198 -16.05 4.60 2.86
N GLY A 199 -14.87 4.68 2.23
CA GLY A 199 -14.59 5.54 1.09
C GLY A 199 -15.10 4.95 -0.23
N TRP A 200 -15.06 3.61 -0.34
CA TRP A 200 -15.46 2.84 -1.52
C TRP A 200 -16.48 1.76 -1.14
N PRO A 201 -17.77 2.10 -0.96
CA PRO A 201 -18.77 1.22 -0.35
C PRO A 201 -19.17 0.00 -1.21
N ASP A 202 -18.68 -0.07 -2.44
CA ASP A 202 -18.80 -1.19 -3.38
C ASP A 202 -17.53 -2.07 -3.42
N GLU A 203 -16.53 -1.78 -2.61
CA GLU A 203 -15.31 -2.58 -2.42
C GLU A 203 -15.29 -3.19 -1.02
N TYR A 204 -14.97 -4.48 -0.93
CA TYR A 204 -14.99 -5.24 0.32
C TYR A 204 -13.59 -5.66 0.72
N LEU A 205 -13.27 -5.56 2.01
CA LEU A 205 -11.97 -5.98 2.53
C LEU A 205 -11.78 -7.50 2.36
N LEU A 206 -10.58 -7.90 1.94
CA LEU A 206 -10.21 -9.31 1.87
C LEU A 206 -9.81 -9.83 3.25
N ASP A 207 -10.23 -11.04 3.57
CA ASP A 207 -9.96 -11.66 4.85
C ASP A 207 -8.56 -12.30 4.87
N VAL A 208 -7.58 -11.52 5.33
CA VAL A 208 -6.19 -11.94 5.45
C VAL A 208 -5.84 -12.51 6.84
N SER A 209 -6.83 -12.80 7.70
CA SER A 209 -6.64 -13.17 9.12
C SER A 209 -5.95 -14.52 9.37
N THR A 210 -5.84 -15.38 8.36
CA THR A 210 -5.20 -16.69 8.51
C THR A 210 -4.26 -16.99 7.36
N ALA A 211 -3.18 -17.74 7.64
CA ALA A 211 -2.22 -18.15 6.61
C ALA A 211 -2.87 -18.89 5.42
N ALA A 212 -3.92 -19.68 5.67
CA ALA A 212 -4.65 -20.38 4.62
C ALA A 212 -5.39 -19.40 3.69
N LYS A 213 -6.07 -18.40 4.25
CA LYS A 213 -6.75 -17.36 3.47
C LYS A 213 -5.76 -16.49 2.70
N ARG A 214 -4.67 -16.05 3.35
CA ARG A 214 -3.59 -15.30 2.69
C ARG A 214 -3.01 -16.05 1.49
N THR A 215 -2.77 -17.35 1.63
CA THR A 215 -2.28 -18.19 0.52
C THR A 215 -3.30 -18.26 -0.62
N ALA A 216 -4.59 -18.49 -0.30
CA ALA A 216 -5.64 -18.56 -1.30
C ALA A 216 -5.85 -17.23 -2.05
N ILE A 217 -5.85 -16.11 -1.32
CA ILE A 217 -5.92 -14.77 -1.91
C ILE A 217 -4.70 -14.54 -2.82
N ALA A 218 -3.49 -14.86 -2.36
CA ALA A 218 -2.29 -14.73 -3.17
C ALA A 218 -2.33 -15.62 -4.43
N ASP A 219 -2.96 -16.79 -4.38
CA ASP A 219 -3.16 -17.66 -5.56
C ASP A 219 -4.08 -17.01 -6.59
N ILE A 220 -5.12 -16.32 -6.15
CA ILE A 220 -6.02 -15.55 -7.02
C ILE A 220 -5.26 -14.36 -7.62
N MET A 221 -4.58 -13.57 -6.80
CA MET A 221 -3.81 -12.41 -7.25
C MET A 221 -2.69 -12.79 -8.22
N ALA A 222 -2.04 -13.95 -8.04
CA ALA A 222 -0.99 -14.44 -8.93
C ALA A 222 -1.45 -14.62 -10.38
N VAL A 223 -2.75 -14.86 -10.63
CA VAL A 223 -3.31 -14.89 -11.99
C VAL A 223 -3.21 -13.50 -12.63
N THR A 224 -3.56 -12.46 -11.90
CA THR A 224 -3.44 -11.06 -12.35
C THR A 224 -1.98 -10.65 -12.48
N MET A 225 -1.12 -11.01 -11.53
CA MET A 225 0.34 -10.75 -11.61
C MET A 225 0.95 -11.38 -12.87
N THR A 226 0.58 -12.63 -13.19
CA THR A 226 1.04 -13.32 -14.41
C THR A 226 0.58 -12.59 -15.67
N SER A 227 -0.67 -12.11 -15.68
CA SER A 227 -1.19 -11.28 -16.78
C SER A 227 -0.41 -9.96 -16.94
N CYS A 228 -0.03 -9.31 -15.84
CA CYS A 228 0.85 -8.13 -15.87
C CYS A 228 2.22 -8.46 -16.48
N ALA A 229 2.87 -9.54 -16.03
CA ALA A 229 4.15 -9.99 -16.57
C ALA A 229 4.05 -10.31 -18.08
N ASP A 230 3.03 -11.06 -18.50
CA ASP A 230 2.81 -11.44 -19.89
C ASP A 230 2.55 -10.23 -20.80
N LYS A 231 1.93 -9.16 -20.26
CA LYS A 231 1.74 -7.89 -20.97
C LYS A 231 3.02 -7.06 -21.07
N GLY A 232 4.04 -7.36 -20.27
CA GLY A 232 5.31 -6.64 -20.22
C GLY A 232 5.28 -5.43 -19.30
N PHE A 233 4.54 -5.49 -18.19
CA PHE A 233 4.78 -4.58 -17.07
C PHE A 233 6.11 -4.90 -16.39
N ASP A 234 6.73 -3.92 -15.77
CA ASP A 234 8.02 -4.05 -15.07
C ASP A 234 7.81 -4.30 -13.56
N ALA A 235 6.68 -3.83 -13.03
CA ALA A 235 6.38 -3.91 -11.60
C ALA A 235 4.88 -4.00 -11.30
N ILE A 236 4.56 -4.22 -10.02
CA ILE A 236 3.19 -4.23 -9.49
C ILE A 236 3.09 -3.27 -8.30
N GLU A 237 1.95 -2.60 -8.19
CA GLU A 237 1.47 -1.94 -6.98
C GLU A 237 0.26 -2.73 -6.45
N PHE A 238 0.29 -3.12 -5.18
CA PHE A 238 -0.89 -3.66 -4.49
C PHE A 238 -1.53 -2.58 -3.66
N ASP A 239 -2.71 -2.15 -4.08
CA ASP A 239 -3.46 -1.11 -3.39
C ASP A 239 -4.11 -1.61 -2.09
N ASN A 240 -4.48 -0.67 -1.23
CA ASN A 240 -5.20 -0.90 0.02
C ASN A 240 -4.45 -1.74 1.07
N LEU A 241 -3.11 -1.72 1.06
CA LEU A 241 -2.24 -2.37 2.05
C LEU A 241 -2.62 -2.05 3.52
N ASP A 242 -3.17 -0.86 3.73
CA ASP A 242 -3.62 -0.31 5.01
C ASP A 242 -5.06 -0.72 5.40
N SER A 243 -5.71 -1.62 4.66
CA SER A 243 -7.10 -2.07 4.91
C SER A 243 -7.37 -2.54 6.33
N TYR A 244 -6.35 -3.01 7.05
CA TYR A 244 -6.49 -3.41 8.45
C TYR A 244 -7.01 -2.26 9.33
N LEU A 245 -6.71 -1.00 9.01
CA LEU A 245 -7.22 0.18 9.72
C LEU A 245 -8.74 0.35 9.59
N ARG A 246 -9.35 -0.29 8.59
CA ARG A 246 -10.78 -0.20 8.25
C ARG A 246 -11.52 -1.52 8.51
N SER A 247 -10.91 -2.43 9.26
CA SER A 247 -11.39 -3.80 9.46
C SER A 247 -12.28 -4.04 10.69
N ASP A 248 -12.62 -3.00 11.45
CA ASP A 248 -13.30 -3.10 12.77
C ASP A 248 -12.52 -3.99 13.76
N ASP A 249 -11.21 -3.74 13.87
CA ASP A 249 -10.24 -4.48 14.69
C ASP A 249 -10.11 -5.99 14.36
N ALA A 250 -10.65 -6.44 13.22
CA ALA A 250 -10.60 -7.85 12.81
C ALA A 250 -9.27 -8.26 12.17
N LEU A 251 -8.50 -7.30 11.65
CA LEU A 251 -7.18 -7.48 11.05
C LEU A 251 -6.18 -6.50 11.68
N ASP A 252 -4.91 -6.86 11.65
CA ASP A 252 -3.81 -5.98 12.06
C ASP A 252 -2.74 -5.82 10.96
N ILE A 253 -1.74 -4.99 11.25
CA ILE A 253 -0.62 -4.72 10.34
C ILE A 253 0.22 -5.97 10.05
N ASP A 254 0.30 -6.93 10.98
CA ASP A 254 1.10 -8.14 10.78
C ASP A 254 0.42 -9.12 9.81
N ASP A 255 -0.92 -9.14 9.78
CA ASP A 255 -1.68 -9.84 8.73
C ASP A 255 -1.44 -9.22 7.35
N ALA A 256 -1.39 -7.89 7.26
CA ALA A 256 -1.08 -7.19 6.02
C ALA A 256 0.35 -7.47 5.54
N VAL A 257 1.34 -7.37 6.44
CA VAL A 257 2.75 -7.71 6.18
C VAL A 257 2.92 -9.15 5.74
N ALA A 258 2.26 -10.11 6.40
CA ALA A 258 2.34 -11.52 6.04
C ALA A 258 1.74 -11.80 4.64
N THR A 259 0.70 -11.06 4.25
CA THR A 259 0.10 -11.14 2.91
C THR A 259 1.00 -10.51 1.87
N ALA A 260 1.50 -9.31 2.12
CA ALA A 260 2.37 -8.58 1.22
C ALA A 260 3.67 -9.36 0.92
N ARG A 261 4.22 -10.09 1.90
CA ARG A 261 5.36 -11.02 1.69
C ARG A 261 5.06 -12.09 0.64
N LEU A 262 3.85 -12.65 0.65
CA LEU A 262 3.46 -13.63 -0.38
C LEU A 262 3.36 -12.96 -1.75
N TYR A 263 2.92 -11.71 -1.80
CA TYR A 263 2.83 -10.94 -3.05
C TYR A 263 4.19 -10.59 -3.61
N THR A 264 5.12 -10.08 -2.79
CA THR A 264 6.49 -9.76 -3.21
C THR A 264 7.22 -11.01 -3.69
N GLU A 265 7.17 -12.12 -2.93
CA GLU A 265 7.79 -13.39 -3.33
C GLU A 265 7.29 -13.88 -4.71
N ARG A 266 5.99 -13.74 -4.99
CA ARG A 266 5.38 -14.15 -6.28
C ARG A 266 5.67 -13.17 -7.40
N GLY A 267 5.62 -11.86 -7.13
CA GLY A 267 5.98 -10.81 -8.08
C GLY A 267 7.43 -10.97 -8.54
N HIS A 268 8.36 -11.11 -7.59
CA HIS A 268 9.78 -11.34 -7.88
C HIS A 268 10.01 -12.65 -8.66
N ALA A 269 9.26 -13.71 -8.36
CA ALA A 269 9.33 -14.96 -9.13
C ALA A 269 8.88 -14.81 -10.60
N LEU A 270 8.05 -13.81 -10.89
CA LEU A 270 7.64 -13.42 -12.24
C LEU A 270 8.58 -12.37 -12.88
N GLY A 271 9.60 -11.92 -12.16
CA GLY A 271 10.52 -10.88 -12.61
C GLY A 271 9.95 -9.45 -12.50
N LEU A 272 8.90 -9.26 -11.69
CA LEU A 272 8.28 -7.97 -11.43
C LEU A 272 8.80 -7.39 -10.11
N GLU A 273 9.20 -6.13 -10.09
CA GLU A 273 9.37 -5.38 -8.84
C GLU A 273 8.00 -5.16 -8.17
N VAL A 274 7.96 -4.96 -6.86
CA VAL A 274 6.70 -4.78 -6.11
C VAL A 274 6.79 -3.57 -5.20
N GLY A 275 5.84 -2.65 -5.33
CA GLY A 275 5.78 -1.41 -4.60
C GLY A 275 4.96 -1.49 -3.32
N GLN A 276 5.42 -0.81 -2.27
CA GLN A 276 4.61 -0.47 -1.10
C GLN A 276 3.61 0.61 -1.48
N LYS A 277 2.32 0.41 -1.18
CA LYS A 277 1.31 1.47 -1.30
C LYS A 277 0.98 2.07 0.07
N ASN A 278 1.16 3.38 0.21
CA ASN A 278 0.89 4.14 1.44
C ASN A 278 1.51 3.44 2.66
N THR A 279 0.84 3.45 3.81
CA THR A 279 1.24 2.69 5.02
C THR A 279 2.63 3.10 5.54
N ALA A 280 2.85 4.40 5.73
CA ALA A 280 4.13 4.98 6.15
C ALA A 280 4.68 4.35 7.45
N GLU A 281 3.79 3.92 8.35
CA GLU A 281 4.12 3.30 9.63
C GLU A 281 4.85 1.96 9.52
N LEU A 282 4.90 1.33 8.33
CA LEU A 282 5.74 0.15 8.09
C LEU A 282 7.23 0.48 8.27
N GLY A 283 7.63 1.70 7.91
CA GLY A 283 9.04 2.11 7.87
C GLY A 283 9.92 1.07 7.18
N SER A 284 11.04 0.72 7.81
CA SER A 284 11.99 -0.24 7.21
C SER A 284 11.46 -1.66 7.08
N ARG A 285 10.35 -2.03 7.76
CA ARG A 285 9.74 -3.37 7.60
C ARG A 285 9.26 -3.61 6.17
N GLY A 286 8.77 -2.58 5.48
CA GLY A 286 8.34 -2.71 4.09
C GLY A 286 9.47 -3.22 3.19
N ARG A 287 10.66 -2.64 3.27
CA ARG A 287 11.82 -3.10 2.50
C ARG A 287 12.44 -4.37 3.07
N ASP A 288 12.70 -4.41 4.37
CA ASP A 288 13.57 -5.43 4.97
C ASP A 288 12.84 -6.73 5.31
N GLU A 289 11.54 -6.66 5.62
CA GLU A 289 10.72 -7.82 5.99
C GLU A 289 9.80 -8.25 4.85
N VAL A 290 9.09 -7.30 4.22
CA VAL A 290 8.17 -7.56 3.12
C VAL A 290 8.92 -7.76 1.80
N GLY A 291 9.98 -6.97 1.56
CA GLY A 291 10.74 -7.04 0.31
C GLY A 291 10.16 -6.15 -0.79
N PHE A 292 9.50 -5.04 -0.43
CA PHE A 292 9.12 -4.03 -1.42
C PHE A 292 10.38 -3.36 -2.00
N ASP A 293 10.32 -3.04 -3.30
CA ASP A 293 11.43 -2.46 -4.06
C ASP A 293 11.36 -0.93 -4.10
N PHE A 294 10.16 -0.36 -4.07
CA PHE A 294 9.87 1.07 -4.11
C PHE A 294 8.59 1.38 -3.31
N ALA A 295 8.24 2.66 -3.17
CA ALA A 295 6.97 3.09 -2.60
C ALA A 295 6.16 3.99 -3.53
N ILE A 296 4.84 3.88 -3.43
CA ILE A 296 3.87 4.80 -4.00
C ILE A 296 3.07 5.37 -2.83
N ALA A 297 3.09 6.70 -2.68
CA ALA A 297 2.48 7.39 -1.56
C ALA A 297 1.51 8.45 -2.06
N GLU A 298 0.26 8.35 -1.64
CA GLU A 298 -0.75 9.37 -1.86
C GLU A 298 -0.71 10.36 -0.69
N GLU A 299 -0.66 11.64 -1.01
CA GLU A 299 -0.80 12.76 -0.08
C GLU A 299 0.25 12.82 1.04
N CYS A 300 1.46 12.27 0.80
CA CYS A 300 2.52 12.30 1.81
C CYS A 300 2.88 13.73 2.23
N GLY A 301 2.68 14.72 1.36
CA GLY A 301 2.89 16.14 1.66
C GLY A 301 1.84 16.67 2.63
N VAL A 302 0.56 16.36 2.39
CA VAL A 302 -0.57 16.74 3.26
C VAL A 302 -0.44 16.13 4.65
N TYR A 303 0.00 14.87 4.73
CA TYR A 303 0.15 14.14 5.99
C TYR A 303 1.52 14.31 6.68
N GLU A 304 2.42 15.13 6.11
CA GLU A 304 3.77 15.38 6.61
C GLU A 304 4.63 14.10 6.77
N GLU A 305 4.39 13.08 5.95
CA GLU A 305 4.98 11.73 6.06
C GLU A 305 5.93 11.36 4.90
N CYS A 306 6.21 12.28 3.98
CA CYS A 306 7.10 11.99 2.84
C CYS A 306 8.50 11.47 3.24
N SER A 307 9.05 11.92 4.38
CA SER A 307 10.35 11.46 4.86
C SER A 307 10.33 10.01 5.33
N ASP A 308 9.18 9.51 5.81
CA ASP A 308 9.06 8.12 6.25
C ASP A 308 9.22 7.13 5.09
N PHE A 309 8.86 7.56 3.87
CA PHE A 309 9.13 6.81 2.64
C PHE A 309 10.55 7.03 2.12
N THR A 310 11.01 8.29 2.00
CA THR A 310 12.32 8.57 1.38
C THR A 310 13.50 8.11 2.23
N ASP A 311 13.38 8.06 3.56
CA ASP A 311 14.41 7.47 4.43
C ASP A 311 14.56 5.95 4.22
N VAL A 312 13.52 5.28 3.70
CA VAL A 312 13.52 3.84 3.41
C VAL A 312 13.91 3.55 1.96
N TYR A 313 13.30 4.23 1.00
CA TYR A 313 13.42 3.90 -0.43
C TYR A 313 14.25 4.91 -1.24
N GLY A 314 14.73 6.00 -0.63
CA GLY A 314 15.54 7.01 -1.31
C GLY A 314 14.78 7.66 -2.47
N SER A 315 15.36 7.61 -3.68
CA SER A 315 14.74 8.13 -4.91
C SER A 315 13.62 7.23 -5.45
N HIS A 316 13.43 6.03 -4.91
CA HIS A 316 12.43 5.05 -5.38
C HIS A 316 11.08 5.26 -4.67
N VAL A 317 10.61 6.51 -4.66
CA VAL A 317 9.30 6.89 -4.11
C VAL A 317 8.56 7.72 -5.15
N PHE A 318 7.36 7.27 -5.54
CA PHE A 318 6.44 8.01 -6.39
C PHE A 318 5.32 8.59 -5.53
N ALA A 319 5.26 9.92 -5.39
CA ALA A 319 4.24 10.61 -4.62
C ALA A 319 3.15 11.24 -5.51
N ILE A 320 1.90 11.13 -5.08
CA ILE A 320 0.74 11.71 -5.75
C ILE A 320 -0.01 12.59 -4.75
N GLU A 321 -0.18 13.86 -5.08
CA GLU A 321 -0.99 14.81 -4.31
C GLU A 321 -2.29 15.09 -5.07
N TYR A 322 -3.33 15.51 -4.33
CA TYR A 322 -4.65 15.83 -4.88
C TYR A 322 -5.03 17.31 -4.63
N PRO A 323 -5.62 18.02 -5.62
CA PRO A 323 -5.93 19.45 -5.51
C PRO A 323 -6.90 19.83 -4.39
N GLU A 324 -7.76 18.90 -3.96
CA GLU A 324 -8.81 19.20 -2.98
C GLU A 324 -8.28 19.15 -1.53
N ASP A 325 -7.13 18.53 -1.31
CA ASP A 325 -6.66 18.15 0.02
C ASP A 325 -5.46 18.97 0.52
N GLY A 326 -4.72 19.63 -0.38
CA GLY A 326 -3.56 20.44 -0.02
C GLY A 326 -3.11 21.46 -1.08
N ASP A 327 -2.17 22.33 -0.68
CA ASP A 327 -1.46 23.21 -1.63
C ASP A 327 -0.25 22.47 -2.19
N PHE A 328 -0.34 22.07 -3.46
CA PHE A 328 0.74 21.36 -4.15
C PHE A 328 2.07 22.13 -4.14
N ALA A 329 2.05 23.47 -4.15
CA ALA A 329 3.27 24.26 -4.08
C ALA A 329 3.95 24.14 -2.71
N GLU A 330 3.18 23.94 -1.64
CA GLU A 330 3.71 23.65 -0.29
C GLU A 330 4.31 22.24 -0.25
N SER A 331 3.62 21.22 -0.79
CA SER A 331 4.17 19.85 -0.91
C SER A 331 5.48 19.84 -1.72
N CYS A 332 5.55 20.56 -2.86
CA CYS A 332 6.76 20.70 -3.66
C CYS A 332 7.90 21.47 -2.96
N ALA A 333 7.59 22.26 -1.93
CA ALA A 333 8.59 22.97 -1.13
C ALA A 333 8.99 22.20 0.14
N SER A 334 8.30 21.11 0.46
CA SER A 334 8.49 20.36 1.70
C SER A 334 9.86 19.68 1.76
N PRO A 335 10.60 19.81 2.88
CA PRO A 335 11.81 19.03 3.11
C PRO A 335 11.53 17.52 3.12
N GLY A 336 12.38 16.74 2.46
CA GLY A 336 12.24 15.28 2.43
C GLY A 336 11.15 14.76 1.49
N ARG A 337 10.54 15.63 0.67
CA ARG A 337 9.69 15.18 -0.44
C ARG A 337 10.48 14.29 -1.42
N PRO A 338 9.84 13.32 -2.07
CA PRO A 338 10.40 12.64 -3.23
C PRO A 338 10.66 13.60 -4.40
N ASP A 339 11.66 13.29 -5.22
CA ASP A 339 11.86 13.98 -6.50
C ASP A 339 10.73 13.66 -7.50
N ASN A 340 10.21 12.44 -7.47
CA ASN A 340 9.08 12.00 -8.28
C ASN A 340 7.75 12.26 -7.55
N MET A 341 7.29 13.51 -7.59
CA MET A 341 6.01 13.93 -6.98
C MET A 341 5.15 14.67 -8.01
N ILE A 342 3.89 14.28 -8.12
CA ILE A 342 2.92 14.86 -9.05
C ILE A 342 1.63 15.30 -8.37
N LEU A 343 0.90 16.21 -9.01
CA LEU A 343 -0.49 16.52 -8.70
C LEU A 343 -1.38 15.80 -9.71
N ARG A 344 -2.36 15.04 -9.25
CA ARG A 344 -3.40 14.42 -10.11
C ARG A 344 -4.78 14.79 -9.63
N ASP A 345 -5.78 14.70 -10.50
CA ASP A 345 -7.18 14.72 -10.05
C ASP A 345 -7.54 13.39 -9.37
N LEU A 346 -8.46 13.43 -8.39
CA LEU A 346 -8.81 12.29 -7.56
C LEU A 346 -9.38 11.10 -8.37
N ASP A 347 -10.17 11.40 -9.40
CA ASP A 347 -10.78 10.38 -10.27
C ASP A 347 -9.81 9.81 -11.33
N LEU A 348 -8.57 10.31 -11.34
CA LEU A 348 -7.49 9.90 -12.24
C LEU A 348 -7.91 9.87 -13.72
N VAL A 349 -8.73 10.85 -14.14
CA VAL A 349 -9.34 10.89 -15.48
C VAL A 349 -8.32 11.11 -16.58
N THR A 350 -8.73 10.89 -17.83
CA THR A 350 -7.88 11.11 -19.01
C THR A 350 -7.86 12.58 -19.47
N PRO A 351 -6.85 13.04 -20.24
CA PRO A 351 -6.73 14.44 -20.69
C PRO A 351 -7.88 15.00 -21.54
N SER A 352 -8.80 14.15 -22.01
CA SER A 352 -10.01 14.61 -22.71
C SER A 352 -11.13 15.07 -21.78
N ASP A 353 -11.03 14.74 -20.49
CA ASP A 353 -11.96 15.19 -19.47
C ASP A 353 -11.60 16.61 -19.00
N SER A 354 -12.60 17.39 -18.60
CA SER A 354 -12.39 18.75 -18.09
C SER A 354 -11.76 18.79 -16.71
N ASP A 355 -11.89 17.69 -15.96
CA ASP A 355 -11.43 17.60 -14.57
C ASP A 355 -9.98 17.11 -14.50
N TYR A 356 -9.35 16.82 -15.64
CA TYR A 356 -7.96 16.38 -15.73
C TYR A 356 -6.98 17.38 -15.13
N VAL A 357 -6.21 16.95 -14.14
CA VAL A 357 -5.11 17.72 -13.55
C VAL A 357 -3.82 16.93 -13.62
N TYR A 358 -2.77 17.51 -14.18
CA TYR A 358 -1.43 16.91 -14.12
C TYR A 358 -0.39 18.01 -13.98
N GLU A 359 0.26 18.04 -12.81
CA GLU A 359 1.39 18.91 -12.53
C GLU A 359 2.52 18.10 -11.88
N ARG A 360 3.73 18.66 -11.86
CA ARG A 360 4.90 18.04 -11.25
C ARG A 360 5.65 19.07 -10.43
N CYS A 361 6.33 18.59 -9.39
CA CYS A 361 7.53 19.27 -8.91
C CYS A 361 8.68 19.07 -9.93
#